data_AF-A0A3B0T447-F1
#
_entry.id   AF-A0A3B0T447-F1
#
_cell.length_a   1.000
_cell.length_b   1.000
_cell.length_c   1.000
_cell.angle_alpha   90.00
_cell.angle_beta   90.00
_cell.angle_gamma   90.00
#
_symmetry.space_group_name_H-M   'P 1'
#
loop_
_entity.id
_entity.type
_entity.pdbx_description
1 polymer ?
#
loop_
_entity_poly.entity_id
_entity_poly.type
_entity_poly.pdbx_seq_one_letter_code
_entity_poly.pdbx_strand_id
1 'polypeptide(L)'
;MQPDRDHRAEIGDYANQTTLRGAVFVVAGFIALLAPSASRVVLAIVVAGVLIINGSLDLYASARAKPTRWLGVALGTVYVVTGVGLFLVTDKTMRVMTLLIASVAILRGVTVAFAAIRRQRSSATWTFDLVRGFLFIAVGLVTVVVPESIVAGLIFAIAGASIIYGAVTLSFGIMHADDVDEDRVEVGGYLKAWLDQRDVGDDMRNDIVDNLFFEPPDATQKQVGFWVLLVLSTAIATLGIIADSTAVVIGAMLVAPLMTPIMGVSAAIVNGWAKRVATSFATVAGGVGVSIATAWIVTAWTPQLVPLAANSQILSRTSPTLVDMMIAVAAGAAGAYATVDRRVSSSITGVAIAVALVPPLGVVGLTLKAGEFSDAGGAFLLFLTNLVSIILIASVVFVIAGLVPIEQFKENRQKMRTVISTVAVGALVIMLPLVFTSEGIIASAARQSSAQRLTEEWLSGASDLTLNKVVVATDDISVVLSGEGTVPDVNDLERELENEFKTNISLVVDYFPSVRLIPSVP
;
A
#
# COMPACT_ATOMS: atom_id res chain seq x y z
N MET A 1 -14.89 -43.04 40.42
CA MET A 1 -16.19 -42.47 40.00
C MET A 1 -16.39 -41.14 40.72
N GLN A 2 -16.05 -40.05 40.03
CA GLN A 2 -16.54 -38.68 40.29
C GLN A 2 -16.86 -38.13 38.90
N PRO A 3 -18.01 -37.45 38.73
CA PRO A 3 -18.62 -37.31 37.41
C PRO A 3 -17.90 -36.24 36.59
N ASP A 4 -17.76 -36.57 35.32
CA ASP A 4 -17.52 -35.69 34.19
C ASP A 4 -18.42 -34.45 34.32
N ARG A 5 -17.82 -33.27 34.50
CA ARG A 5 -18.53 -32.01 34.34
C ARG A 5 -18.41 -31.62 32.89
N ASP A 6 -19.43 -32.00 32.11
CA ASP A 6 -19.77 -31.42 30.83
C ASP A 6 -19.72 -29.88 30.93
N HIS A 7 -18.61 -29.28 30.47
CA HIS A 7 -18.53 -27.84 30.21
C HIS A 7 -19.35 -27.56 28.94
N ARG A 8 -20.67 -27.45 29.09
CA ARG A 8 -21.46 -26.69 28.12
C ARG A 8 -21.20 -25.22 28.43
N ALA A 9 -20.27 -24.61 27.70
CA ALA A 9 -20.04 -23.18 27.75
C ALA A 9 -21.36 -22.45 27.47
N GLU A 10 -21.95 -21.85 28.51
CA GLU A 10 -23.11 -20.99 28.34
C GLU A 10 -22.65 -19.69 27.67
N ILE A 11 -23.48 -19.12 26.80
CA ILE A 11 -23.15 -17.89 26.04
C ILE A 11 -22.74 -16.73 26.97
N GLY A 12 -23.11 -16.79 28.26
CA GLY A 12 -22.68 -15.85 29.31
C GLY A 12 -21.18 -15.88 29.65
N ASP A 13 -20.49 -17.01 29.51
CA ASP A 13 -19.04 -17.12 29.81
C ASP A 13 -18.18 -16.37 28.79
N TYR A 14 -18.67 -16.16 27.57
CA TYR A 14 -17.98 -15.37 26.56
C TYR A 14 -18.22 -13.85 26.71
N ALA A 15 -19.11 -13.43 27.62
CA ALA A 15 -19.57 -12.05 27.76
C ALA A 15 -18.76 -11.23 28.79
N ASN A 16 -17.44 -11.44 28.88
CA ASN A 16 -16.55 -10.58 29.66
C ASN A 16 -16.45 -9.17 29.00
N GLN A 17 -16.30 -8.10 29.79
CA GLN A 17 -16.15 -6.73 29.28
C GLN A 17 -15.02 -6.58 28.25
N THR A 18 -13.96 -7.38 28.38
CA THR A 18 -12.82 -7.39 27.46
C THR A 18 -13.23 -7.91 26.08
N THR A 19 -14.01 -8.99 26.04
CA THR A 19 -14.60 -9.54 24.79
C THR A 19 -15.55 -8.53 24.15
N LEU A 20 -16.37 -7.85 24.95
CA LEU A 20 -17.29 -6.80 24.47
C LEU A 20 -16.53 -5.60 23.89
N ARG A 21 -15.47 -5.11 24.56
CA ARG A 21 -14.59 -4.04 24.05
C ARG A 21 -13.95 -4.45 22.73
N GLY A 22 -13.43 -5.68 22.64
CA GLY A 22 -12.88 -6.23 21.41
C GLY A 22 -13.88 -6.22 20.25
N ALA A 23 -15.11 -6.71 20.49
CA ALA A 23 -16.19 -6.69 19.51
C ALA A 23 -16.55 -5.27 19.05
N VAL A 24 -16.62 -4.31 19.98
CA VAL A 24 -16.89 -2.90 19.67
C VAL A 24 -15.82 -2.30 18.75
N PHE A 25 -14.54 -2.57 18.99
CA PHE A 25 -13.46 -2.09 18.12
C PHE A 25 -13.49 -2.70 16.72
N VAL A 26 -13.83 -3.99 16.60
CA VAL A 26 -14.03 -4.66 15.29
C VAL A 26 -15.18 -4.02 14.54
N VAL A 27 -16.34 -3.87 15.18
CA VAL A 27 -17.53 -3.27 14.56
C VAL A 27 -17.28 -1.81 14.17
N ALA A 28 -16.65 -1.03 15.04
CA ALA A 28 -16.28 0.37 14.74
C ALA A 28 -15.35 0.46 13.53
N GLY A 29 -14.37 -0.44 13.42
CA GLY A 29 -13.50 -0.52 12.25
C GLY A 29 -14.26 -0.88 10.96
N PHE A 30 -15.19 -1.84 11.00
CA PHE A 30 -16.04 -2.15 9.84
C PHE A 30 -16.97 -0.99 9.44
N ILE A 31 -17.59 -0.32 10.41
CA ILE A 31 -18.41 0.87 10.16
C ILE A 31 -17.58 1.96 9.51
N ALA A 32 -16.32 2.14 9.96
CA ALA A 32 -15.41 3.12 9.38
C ALA A 32 -15.11 2.84 7.89
N LEU A 33 -15.11 1.57 7.47
CA LEU A 33 -14.94 1.17 6.07
C LEU A 33 -16.24 1.32 5.26
N LEU A 34 -17.40 1.03 5.86
CA LEU A 34 -18.70 1.04 5.17
C LEU A 34 -19.30 2.44 4.99
N ALA A 35 -18.87 3.42 5.79
CA ALA A 35 -19.38 4.79 5.73
C ALA A 35 -18.26 5.84 5.54
N PRO A 36 -17.59 5.92 4.37
CA PRO A 36 -16.43 6.79 4.16
C PRO A 36 -16.68 8.27 4.45
N SER A 37 -17.90 8.78 4.20
CA SER A 37 -18.28 10.16 4.49
C SER A 37 -18.37 10.43 6.00
N ALA A 38 -18.99 9.54 6.77
CA ALA A 38 -19.06 9.64 8.23
C ALA A 38 -17.67 9.46 8.88
N SER A 39 -16.86 8.54 8.35
CA SER A 39 -15.49 8.29 8.81
C SER A 39 -14.57 9.50 8.68
N ARG A 40 -14.76 10.34 7.66
CA ARG A 40 -14.01 11.60 7.51
C ARG A 40 -14.27 12.55 8.69
N VAL A 41 -15.53 12.69 9.10
CA VAL A 41 -15.92 13.57 10.22
C VAL A 41 -15.39 13.02 11.54
N VAL A 42 -15.55 11.71 11.77
CA VAL A 42 -15.01 11.04 12.97
C VAL A 42 -13.49 11.17 13.04
N LEU A 43 -12.80 10.95 11.92
CA LEU A 43 -11.36 11.11 11.84
C LEU A 43 -10.93 12.56 12.14
N ALA A 44 -11.66 13.55 11.65
CA ALA A 44 -11.42 14.97 11.95
C ALA A 44 -11.43 15.22 13.47
N ILE A 45 -12.45 14.70 14.16
CA ILE A 45 -12.65 14.87 15.60
C ILE A 45 -11.55 14.14 16.38
N VAL A 46 -11.19 12.91 15.99
CA VAL A 46 -10.12 12.14 16.64
C VAL A 46 -8.78 12.83 16.48
N VAL A 47 -8.43 13.25 15.26
CA VAL A 47 -7.18 13.98 14.99
C VAL A 47 -7.16 15.31 15.75
N ALA A 48 -8.26 16.05 15.77
CA ALA A 48 -8.40 17.27 16.57
C ALA A 48 -8.12 17.02 18.05
N GLY A 49 -8.74 15.99 18.64
CA GLY A 49 -8.52 15.61 20.03
C GLY A 49 -7.06 15.24 20.31
N VAL A 50 -6.44 14.43 19.45
CA VAL A 50 -5.02 14.05 19.57
C VAL A 50 -4.10 15.27 19.49
N LEU A 51 -4.39 16.23 18.61
CA LEU A 51 -3.61 17.46 18.51
C LEU A 51 -3.78 18.35 19.75
N ILE A 52 -5.00 18.49 20.26
CA ILE A 52 -5.26 19.25 21.50
C ILE A 52 -4.53 18.62 22.68
N ILE A 53 -4.62 17.29 22.84
CA ILE A 53 -3.96 16.56 23.94
C ILE A 53 -2.44 16.70 23.84
N ASN A 54 -1.84 16.38 22.68
CA ASN A 54 -0.40 16.48 22.50
C ASN A 54 0.10 17.93 22.65
N GLY A 55 -0.64 18.90 22.09
CA GLY A 55 -0.33 20.32 22.25
C GLY A 55 -0.35 20.79 23.70
N SER A 56 -1.34 20.33 24.47
CA SER A 56 -1.46 20.62 25.90
C SER A 56 -0.32 19.97 26.70
N LEU A 57 0.04 18.74 26.38
CA LEU A 57 1.17 18.03 27.00
C LEU A 57 2.50 18.72 26.68
N ASP A 58 2.72 19.13 25.42
CA ASP A 58 3.93 19.84 25.00
C ASP A 58 4.03 21.22 25.66
N LEU A 59 2.91 21.95 25.79
CA LEU A 59 2.83 23.20 26.56
C LEU A 59 3.21 22.98 28.03
N TYR A 60 2.63 21.95 28.66
CA TYR A 60 2.89 21.62 30.05
C TYR A 60 4.35 21.19 30.31
N ALA A 61 4.91 20.35 29.44
CA ALA A 61 6.29 19.91 29.52
C ALA A 61 7.28 21.07 29.29
N SER A 62 6.99 21.93 28.31
CA SER A 62 7.83 23.09 27.96
C SER A 62 7.80 24.18 29.02
N ALA A 63 6.72 24.29 29.81
CA ALA A 63 6.69 25.18 30.96
C ALA A 63 7.75 24.82 32.03
N ARG A 64 8.14 23.54 32.12
CA ARG A 64 9.04 23.02 33.17
C ARG A 64 10.51 22.85 32.74
N ALA A 65 10.85 22.80 31.45
CA ALA A 65 12.22 22.55 30.97
C ALA A 65 12.96 23.83 30.49
N LYS A 66 14.15 24.13 31.03
CA LYS A 66 14.98 25.32 30.69
C LYS A 66 16.23 24.97 29.86
N PRO A 67 16.06 24.50 28.62
CA PRO A 67 16.69 25.28 27.55
C PRO A 67 15.87 25.42 26.25
N THR A 68 14.77 24.69 26.07
CA THR A 68 13.96 24.68 24.83
C THR A 68 12.55 25.27 25.00
N ARG A 69 12.39 26.16 25.99
CA ARG A 69 11.10 26.71 26.45
C ARG A 69 10.24 27.35 25.35
N TRP A 70 10.82 28.23 24.54
CA TRP A 70 10.06 29.02 23.57
C TRP A 70 9.55 28.17 22.38
N LEU A 71 10.38 27.24 21.91
CA LEU A 71 10.09 26.42 20.73
C LEU A 71 8.98 25.40 21.03
N GLY A 72 9.03 24.77 22.20
CA GLY A 72 8.01 23.83 22.64
C GLY A 72 6.68 24.49 23.00
N VAL A 73 6.71 25.72 23.54
CA VAL A 73 5.49 26.51 23.76
C VAL A 73 4.84 26.95 22.44
N ALA A 74 5.64 27.38 21.46
CA ALA A 74 5.13 27.74 20.14
C ALA A 74 4.47 26.53 19.43
N LEU A 75 5.16 25.39 19.40
CA LEU A 75 4.63 24.13 18.84
C LEU A 75 3.35 23.66 19.54
N GLY A 76 3.35 23.65 20.88
CA GLY A 76 2.19 23.22 21.64
C GLY A 76 0.98 24.14 21.41
N THR A 77 1.21 25.45 21.27
CA THR A 77 0.16 26.42 20.92
C THR A 77 -0.39 26.15 19.53
N VAL A 78 0.47 25.91 18.54
CA VAL A 78 0.04 25.55 17.17
C VAL A 78 -0.80 24.27 17.18
N TYR A 79 -0.41 23.24 17.94
CA TYR A 79 -1.19 22.00 18.03
C TYR A 79 -2.59 22.23 18.63
N VAL A 80 -2.71 23.01 19.71
CA VAL A 80 -3.99 23.31 20.33
C VAL A 80 -4.87 24.14 19.40
N VAL A 81 -4.33 25.21 18.80
CA VAL A 81 -5.09 26.09 17.88
C VAL A 81 -5.56 25.30 16.65
N THR A 82 -4.69 24.47 16.08
CA THR A 82 -5.02 23.62 14.94
C THR A 82 -6.10 22.59 15.30
N GLY A 83 -5.99 21.92 16.45
CA GLY A 83 -6.99 20.95 16.90
C GLY A 83 -8.35 21.59 17.21
N VAL A 84 -8.37 22.78 17.82
CA VAL A 84 -9.61 23.55 18.03
C VAL A 84 -10.20 24.01 16.70
N GLY A 85 -9.38 24.46 15.75
CA GLY A 85 -9.81 24.85 14.41
C GLY A 85 -10.46 23.69 13.64
N LEU A 86 -9.88 22.49 13.74
CA LEU A 86 -10.46 21.26 13.16
C LEU A 86 -11.85 20.94 13.73
N PHE A 87 -12.07 21.19 15.02
CA PHE A 87 -13.36 20.96 15.67
C PHE A 87 -14.44 21.97 15.25
N LEU A 88 -14.04 23.22 14.98
CA LEU A 88 -14.96 24.31 14.63
C LEU A 88 -15.30 24.40 13.14
N VAL A 89 -14.49 23.78 12.26
CA VAL A 89 -14.62 23.87 10.79
C VAL A 89 -14.97 22.50 10.20
N THR A 90 -16.01 21.84 10.73
CA THR A 90 -16.41 20.49 10.29
C THR A 90 -17.09 20.48 8.91
N ASP A 91 -17.53 21.65 8.42
CA ASP A 91 -18.37 21.81 7.23
C ASP A 91 -17.72 22.61 6.08
N LYS A 92 -16.40 22.91 6.16
CA LYS A 92 -15.66 23.57 5.07
C LYS A 92 -14.36 22.86 4.69
N THR A 93 -14.31 22.53 3.40
CA THR A 93 -13.23 22.09 2.51
C THR A 93 -12.12 21.25 3.16
N MET A 94 -12.13 19.93 2.92
CA MET A 94 -11.06 18.94 3.19
C MET A 94 -9.64 19.53 3.11
N ARG A 95 -9.38 20.41 2.14
CA ARG A 95 -8.13 21.18 1.99
C ARG A 95 -7.63 21.87 3.26
N VAL A 96 -8.50 22.51 4.05
CA VAL A 96 -8.09 23.23 5.28
C VAL A 96 -7.60 22.24 6.34
N MET A 97 -8.33 21.14 6.52
CA MET A 97 -7.94 20.08 7.45
C MET A 97 -6.58 19.48 7.08
N THR A 98 -6.38 19.22 5.80
CA THR A 98 -5.16 18.56 5.33
C THR A 98 -3.94 19.49 5.38
N LEU A 99 -4.11 20.78 5.10
CA LEU A 99 -3.07 21.80 5.31
C LEU A 99 -2.68 21.94 6.80
N LEU A 100 -3.65 21.81 7.70
CA LEU A 100 -3.43 21.83 9.14
C LEU A 100 -2.64 20.59 9.63
N ILE A 101 -2.99 19.40 9.14
CA ILE A 101 -2.24 18.16 9.44
C ILE A 101 -0.82 18.24 8.84
N ALA A 102 -0.71 18.72 7.61
CA ALA A 102 0.56 18.88 6.91
C ALA A 102 1.51 19.85 7.63
N SER A 103 1.02 21.03 8.01
CA SER A 103 1.81 22.04 8.73
C SER A 103 2.31 21.51 10.06
N VAL A 104 1.47 20.80 10.83
CA VAL A 104 1.84 20.09 12.05
C VAL A 104 2.96 19.08 11.82
N ALA A 105 2.86 18.25 10.78
CA ALA A 105 3.87 17.25 10.45
C ALA A 105 5.20 17.91 10.05
N ILE A 106 5.17 18.95 9.22
CA ILE A 106 6.36 19.72 8.81
C ILE A 106 7.05 20.35 10.03
N LEU A 107 6.30 21.05 10.88
CA LEU A 107 6.83 21.66 12.11
C LEU A 107 7.49 20.62 13.02
N ARG A 108 6.84 19.48 13.22
CA ARG A 108 7.40 18.38 14.01
C ARG A 108 8.68 17.82 13.39
N GLY A 109 8.69 17.64 12.08
CA GLY A 109 9.85 17.14 11.37
C GLY A 109 11.05 18.08 11.42
N VAL A 110 10.82 19.39 11.23
CA VAL A 110 11.86 20.43 11.34
C VAL A 110 12.44 20.45 12.76
N THR A 111 11.61 20.39 13.78
CA THR A 111 12.07 20.44 15.17
C THR A 111 12.85 19.19 15.58
N VAL A 112 12.42 18.00 15.14
CA VAL A 112 13.14 16.74 15.36
C VAL A 112 14.46 16.72 14.58
N ALA A 113 14.48 17.16 13.32
CA ALA A 113 15.69 17.25 12.52
C ALA A 113 16.70 18.26 13.11
N PHE A 114 16.23 19.43 13.54
CA PHE A 114 17.07 20.44 14.15
C PHE A 114 17.62 20.01 15.52
N ALA A 115 16.80 19.36 16.34
CA ALA A 115 17.24 18.78 17.60
C ALA A 115 18.27 17.65 17.39
N ALA A 116 18.09 16.85 16.33
CA ALA A 116 19.09 15.89 15.89
C ALA A 116 20.38 16.61 15.56
N ILE A 117 20.35 17.63 14.69
CA ILE A 117 21.53 18.42 14.23
C ILE A 117 22.28 19.13 15.36
N ARG A 118 21.66 19.35 16.53
CA ARG A 118 22.36 19.90 17.71
C ARG A 118 23.07 18.84 18.56
N ARG A 119 22.69 17.56 18.45
CA ARG A 119 23.21 16.46 19.29
C ARG A 119 24.41 15.71 18.69
N GLN A 120 25.09 16.25 17.66
CA GLN A 120 26.11 15.53 16.82
C GLN A 120 27.21 14.93 17.64
N ARG A 121 27.57 15.66 18.69
CA ARG A 121 28.73 15.38 19.50
C ARG A 121 28.44 14.46 20.70
N SER A 122 27.18 14.06 20.93
CA SER A 122 26.80 13.42 22.21
C SER A 122 25.98 12.13 22.07
N SER A 123 25.41 11.81 20.92
CA SER A 123 24.46 10.70 20.77
C SER A 123 24.76 9.86 19.55
N ALA A 124 24.95 8.55 19.76
CA ALA A 124 25.07 7.52 18.70
C ALA A 124 23.81 7.40 17.82
N THR A 125 22.80 8.25 18.05
CA THR A 125 21.48 8.11 17.47
C THR A 125 20.95 9.35 16.75
N TRP A 126 21.82 10.36 16.60
CA TRP A 126 21.62 11.54 15.77
C TRP A 126 21.03 11.22 14.40
N THR A 127 21.58 10.21 13.72
CA THR A 127 21.27 9.94 12.31
C THR A 127 19.83 9.51 12.16
N PHE A 128 19.34 8.74 13.13
CA PHE A 128 17.96 8.29 13.19
C PHE A 128 16.98 9.41 13.52
N ASP A 129 17.34 10.29 14.46
CA ASP A 129 16.49 11.44 14.76
C ASP A 129 16.44 12.40 13.55
N LEU A 130 17.53 12.53 12.81
CA LEU A 130 17.60 13.33 11.58
C LEU A 130 16.73 12.73 10.46
N VAL A 131 16.82 11.42 10.25
CA VAL A 131 15.97 10.67 9.32
C VAL A 131 14.49 10.78 9.70
N ARG A 132 14.15 10.58 10.98
CA ARG A 132 12.78 10.72 11.49
C ARG A 132 12.25 12.14 11.27
N GLY A 133 13.08 13.15 11.51
CA GLY A 133 12.73 14.54 11.26
C GLY A 133 12.42 14.79 9.78
N PHE A 134 13.29 14.33 8.88
CA PHE A 134 13.07 14.42 7.44
C PHE A 134 11.80 13.66 7.00
N LEU A 135 11.52 12.51 7.62
CA LEU A 135 10.34 11.70 7.34
C LEU A 135 9.04 12.44 7.68
N PHE A 136 8.98 13.11 8.83
CA PHE A 136 7.84 13.96 9.19
C PHE A 136 7.66 15.15 8.24
N ILE A 137 8.76 15.76 7.78
CA ILE A 137 8.72 16.85 6.78
C ILE A 137 8.15 16.33 5.46
N ALA A 138 8.67 15.19 4.98
CA ALA A 138 8.24 14.59 3.72
C ALA A 138 6.76 14.17 3.78
N VAL A 139 6.30 13.53 4.86
CA VAL A 139 4.87 13.22 5.08
C VAL A 139 4.03 14.49 5.05
N GLY A 140 4.48 15.56 5.72
CA GLY A 140 3.76 16.83 5.72
C GLY A 140 3.68 17.47 4.33
N LEU A 141 4.78 17.50 3.56
CA LEU A 141 4.78 17.98 2.17
C LEU A 141 3.84 17.16 1.28
N VAL A 142 3.94 15.84 1.36
CA VAL A 142 3.07 14.88 0.64
C VAL A 142 1.59 15.11 0.98
N THR A 143 1.30 15.44 2.24
CA THR A 143 -0.05 15.78 2.71
C THR A 143 -0.57 17.09 2.10
N VAL A 144 0.29 18.08 1.86
CA VAL A 144 -0.13 19.31 1.14
C VAL A 144 -0.48 19.00 -0.31
N VAL A 145 0.30 18.14 -0.96
CA VAL A 145 0.16 17.83 -2.38
C VAL A 145 -1.12 17.02 -2.62
N VAL A 146 -1.33 15.90 -1.91
CA VAL A 146 -2.41 14.94 -2.24
C VAL A 146 -3.38 14.68 -1.07
N PRO A 147 -4.27 15.64 -0.76
CA PRO A 147 -5.04 15.60 0.47
C PRO A 147 -6.11 14.50 0.54
N GLU A 148 -6.81 14.20 -0.55
CA GLU A 148 -7.89 13.19 -0.55
C GLU A 148 -7.36 11.77 -0.37
N SER A 149 -6.27 11.44 -1.07
CA SER A 149 -5.61 10.13 -1.04
C SER A 149 -5.07 9.78 0.36
N ILE A 150 -4.52 10.76 1.08
CA ILE A 150 -4.01 10.54 2.44
C ILE A 150 -5.15 10.32 3.43
N VAL A 151 -6.22 11.10 3.33
CA VAL A 151 -7.37 10.93 4.24
C VAL A 151 -8.00 9.55 4.04
N ALA A 152 -8.19 9.12 2.78
CA ALA A 152 -8.67 7.77 2.50
C ALA A 152 -7.72 6.70 3.08
N GLY A 153 -6.42 6.82 2.82
CA GLY A 153 -5.40 5.91 3.36
C GLY A 153 -5.38 5.85 4.90
N LEU A 154 -5.54 6.99 5.57
CA LEU A 154 -5.62 7.07 7.03
C LEU A 154 -6.88 6.41 7.57
N ILE A 155 -8.03 6.60 6.93
CA ILE A 155 -9.29 5.94 7.32
C ILE A 155 -9.11 4.42 7.23
N PHE A 156 -8.58 3.90 6.12
CA PHE A 156 -8.32 2.47 5.97
C PHE A 156 -7.32 1.94 7.00
N ALA A 157 -6.23 2.68 7.26
CA ALA A 157 -5.23 2.28 8.24
C ALA A 157 -5.79 2.24 9.67
N ILE A 158 -6.56 3.25 10.07
CA ILE A 158 -7.18 3.34 11.40
C ILE A 158 -8.28 2.30 11.55
N ALA A 159 -9.11 2.10 10.53
CA ALA A 159 -10.12 1.05 10.51
C ALA A 159 -9.49 -0.33 10.63
N GLY A 160 -8.46 -0.62 9.84
CA GLY A 160 -7.70 -1.86 9.90
C GLY A 160 -7.04 -2.07 11.27
N ALA A 161 -6.38 -1.06 11.82
CA ALA A 161 -5.79 -1.11 13.16
C ALA A 161 -6.85 -1.35 14.25
N SER A 162 -8.02 -0.75 14.12
CA SER A 162 -9.14 -0.94 15.05
C SER A 162 -9.70 -2.36 14.96
N ILE A 163 -9.83 -2.92 13.76
CA ILE A 163 -10.23 -4.32 13.55
C ILE A 163 -9.20 -5.26 14.18
N ILE A 164 -7.90 -5.03 13.95
CA ILE A 164 -6.83 -5.87 14.49
C ILE A 164 -6.81 -5.77 16.03
N TYR A 165 -6.81 -4.57 16.59
CA TYR A 165 -6.84 -4.36 18.04
C TYR A 165 -8.09 -4.98 18.68
N GLY A 166 -9.24 -4.78 18.04
CA GLY A 166 -10.49 -5.40 18.45
C GLY A 166 -10.43 -6.91 18.43
N ALA A 167 -9.90 -7.52 17.36
CA ALA A 167 -9.74 -8.96 17.23
C ALA A 167 -8.75 -9.54 18.25
N VAL A 168 -7.65 -8.84 18.54
CA VAL A 168 -6.69 -9.22 19.59
C VAL A 168 -7.35 -9.19 20.97
N THR A 169 -8.05 -8.10 21.28
CA THR A 169 -8.75 -7.92 22.56
C THR A 169 -9.88 -8.94 22.72
N LEU A 170 -10.62 -9.20 21.64
CA LEU A 170 -11.66 -10.22 21.55
C LEU A 170 -11.07 -11.61 21.80
N SER A 171 -9.97 -11.94 21.12
CA SER A 171 -9.28 -13.22 21.27
C SER A 171 -8.73 -13.40 22.69
N PHE A 172 -8.13 -12.36 23.26
CA PHE A 172 -7.62 -12.38 24.62
C PHE A 172 -8.74 -12.59 25.66
N GLY A 173 -9.86 -11.88 25.50
CA GLY A 173 -11.03 -12.02 26.36
C GLY A 173 -11.66 -13.41 26.28
N ILE A 174 -11.72 -14.02 25.09
CA ILE A 174 -12.20 -15.40 24.92
C ILE A 174 -11.23 -16.42 25.55
N MET A 175 -9.92 -16.21 25.40
CA MET A 175 -8.92 -17.17 25.92
C MET A 175 -8.72 -17.12 27.44
N HIS A 176 -9.09 -16.01 28.09
CA HIS A 176 -8.92 -15.81 29.54
C HIS A 176 -10.25 -15.52 30.25
N ALA A 177 -11.36 -16.04 29.74
CA ALA A 177 -12.71 -15.75 30.23
C ALA A 177 -12.86 -15.86 31.78
N ASP A 178 -12.09 -16.77 32.41
CA ASP A 178 -12.18 -17.09 33.84
C ASP A 178 -11.17 -16.37 34.77
N ASP A 179 -10.17 -15.63 34.24
CA ASP A 179 -8.98 -15.22 35.05
C ASP A 179 -8.54 -13.75 34.86
N VAL A 180 -9.39 -12.88 34.28
CA VAL A 180 -9.04 -11.45 34.10
C VAL A 180 -9.58 -10.59 35.24
N ASP A 181 -8.67 -10.09 36.07
CA ASP A 181 -8.93 -8.99 37.02
C ASP A 181 -9.22 -7.69 36.21
N GLU A 182 -10.50 -7.41 35.95
CA GLU A 182 -11.01 -6.45 34.96
C GLU A 182 -10.54 -4.99 35.15
N ASP A 183 -10.07 -4.63 36.36
CA ASP A 183 -9.76 -3.25 36.75
C ASP A 183 -8.29 -2.82 36.56
N ARG A 184 -7.39 -3.71 36.12
CA ARG A 184 -5.93 -3.45 36.20
C ARG A 184 -5.16 -3.36 34.89
N VAL A 185 -5.79 -3.62 33.75
CA VAL A 185 -5.05 -3.66 32.48
C VAL A 185 -5.31 -2.39 31.66
N GLU A 186 -4.28 -1.53 31.55
CA GLU A 186 -4.30 -0.36 30.67
C GLU A 186 -4.58 -0.78 29.21
N VAL A 187 -5.18 0.11 28.40
CA VAL A 187 -5.50 -0.11 26.97
C VAL A 187 -4.30 -0.64 26.16
N GLY A 188 -3.06 -0.31 26.55
CA GLY A 188 -1.82 -0.85 25.95
C GLY A 188 -1.26 -2.12 26.61
N GLY A 189 -1.71 -2.46 27.82
CA GLY A 189 -1.30 -3.63 28.59
C GLY A 189 -1.77 -4.95 28.00
N TYR A 190 -2.99 -4.99 27.43
CA TYR A 190 -3.54 -6.19 26.79
C TYR A 190 -2.73 -6.62 25.56
N LEU A 191 -2.39 -5.68 24.68
CA LEU A 191 -1.57 -5.96 23.51
C LEU A 191 -0.18 -6.47 23.93
N LYS A 192 0.42 -5.85 24.95
CA LYS A 192 1.72 -6.27 25.48
C LYS A 192 1.67 -7.65 26.13
N ALA A 193 0.65 -7.95 26.93
CA ALA A 193 0.47 -9.26 27.57
C ALA A 193 0.23 -10.35 26.52
N TRP A 194 -0.60 -10.09 25.51
CA TRP A 194 -0.86 -10.99 24.39
C TRP A 194 0.40 -11.24 23.54
N LEU A 195 1.21 -10.20 23.31
CA LEU A 195 2.49 -10.30 22.61
C LEU A 195 3.56 -11.05 23.42
N ASP A 196 3.70 -10.77 24.72
CA ASP A 196 4.67 -11.42 25.62
C ASP A 196 4.36 -12.94 25.79
N GLN A 197 3.12 -13.36 25.55
CA GLN A 197 2.72 -14.78 25.59
C GLN A 197 2.85 -15.51 24.25
N ARG A 198 3.00 -14.79 23.12
CA ARG A 198 3.21 -15.39 21.81
C ARG A 198 4.70 -15.57 21.56
N ASP A 199 5.21 -16.75 21.88
CA ASP A 199 6.44 -17.26 21.30
C ASP A 199 6.09 -18.40 20.34
N VAL A 200 6.56 -18.32 19.08
CA VAL A 200 6.38 -19.39 18.10
C VAL A 200 7.19 -20.65 18.45
N GLY A 201 8.15 -20.54 19.37
CA GLY A 201 9.04 -21.62 19.79
C GLY A 201 10.23 -21.81 18.85
N ASP A 202 11.31 -22.39 19.38
CA ASP A 202 12.57 -22.55 18.62
C ASP A 202 12.41 -23.48 17.41
N ASP A 203 11.61 -24.53 17.51
CA ASP A 203 11.35 -25.47 16.41
C ASP A 203 10.68 -24.78 15.22
N MET A 204 9.69 -23.92 15.47
CA MET A 204 9.04 -23.17 14.40
C MET A 204 9.99 -22.12 13.81
N ARG A 205 10.77 -21.42 14.65
CA ARG A 205 11.74 -20.44 14.17
C ARG A 205 12.77 -21.07 13.24
N ASN A 206 13.26 -22.27 13.58
CA ASN A 206 14.19 -23.02 12.73
C ASN A 206 13.53 -23.40 11.40
N ASP A 207 12.30 -23.92 11.41
CA ASP A 207 11.57 -24.23 10.18
C ASP A 207 11.36 -23.00 9.29
N ILE A 208 11.01 -21.85 9.87
CA ILE A 208 10.82 -20.60 9.13
C ILE A 208 12.14 -20.18 8.50
N VAL A 209 13.25 -20.25 9.25
CA VAL A 209 14.59 -19.94 8.74
C VAL A 209 14.96 -20.88 7.58
N ASP A 210 14.75 -22.18 7.75
CA ASP A 210 15.10 -23.18 6.73
C ASP A 210 14.27 -23.01 5.45
N ASN A 211 13.02 -22.57 5.55
CA ASN A 211 12.15 -22.37 4.39
C ASN A 211 12.38 -21.03 3.69
N LEU A 212 12.72 -19.97 4.43
CA LEU A 212 12.88 -18.62 3.87
C LEU A 212 14.28 -18.34 3.30
N PHE A 213 15.31 -18.98 3.84
CA PHE A 213 16.69 -18.73 3.45
C PHE A 213 17.26 -19.90 2.63
N PHE A 214 18.02 -19.57 1.59
CA PHE A 214 18.71 -20.56 0.76
C PHE A 214 20.05 -20.96 1.41
N GLU A 215 19.96 -21.64 2.54
CA GLU A 215 21.10 -22.09 3.35
C GLU A 215 21.29 -23.63 3.25
N PRO A 216 22.52 -24.14 3.49
CA PRO A 216 22.80 -25.58 3.46
C PRO A 216 21.91 -26.36 4.48
N PRO A 217 21.58 -27.63 4.21
CA PRO A 217 22.15 -28.51 3.17
C PRO A 217 21.55 -28.34 1.76
N ASP A 218 20.32 -27.86 1.63
CA ASP A 218 19.57 -27.90 0.36
C ASP A 218 19.61 -26.60 -0.45
N ALA A 219 20.53 -25.67 -0.12
CA ALA A 219 20.65 -24.35 -0.74
C ALA A 219 20.61 -24.40 -2.28
N THR A 220 21.41 -25.29 -2.87
CA THR A 220 21.54 -25.42 -4.33
C THR A 220 20.22 -25.86 -4.96
N GLN A 221 19.54 -26.85 -4.37
CA GLN A 221 18.27 -27.36 -4.91
C GLN A 221 17.17 -26.31 -4.82
N LYS A 222 17.09 -25.58 -3.70
CA LYS A 222 16.16 -24.46 -3.51
C LYS A 222 16.41 -23.32 -4.50
N GLN A 223 17.69 -22.95 -4.73
CA GLN A 223 18.05 -21.92 -5.70
C GLN A 223 17.72 -22.33 -7.14
N VAL A 224 18.03 -23.57 -7.54
CA VAL A 224 17.69 -24.08 -8.88
C VAL A 224 16.18 -24.07 -9.07
N GLY A 225 15.40 -24.58 -8.10
CA GLY A 225 13.95 -24.55 -8.14
C GLY A 225 13.40 -23.13 -8.26
N PHE A 226 13.93 -22.19 -7.46
CA PHE A 226 13.56 -20.78 -7.52
C PHE A 226 13.80 -20.18 -8.92
N TRP A 227 15.00 -20.31 -9.48
CA TRP A 227 15.32 -19.70 -10.77
C TRP A 227 14.54 -20.33 -11.93
N VAL A 228 14.36 -21.66 -11.93
CA VAL A 228 13.57 -22.36 -12.95
C VAL A 228 12.11 -21.92 -12.90
N LEU A 229 11.48 -21.95 -11.72
CA LEU A 229 10.09 -21.54 -11.56
C LEU A 229 9.89 -20.06 -11.88
N LEU A 230 10.87 -19.20 -11.57
CA LEU A 230 10.80 -17.78 -11.88
C LEU A 230 10.82 -17.51 -13.39
N VAL A 231 11.72 -18.16 -14.14
CA VAL A 231 11.79 -18.02 -15.59
C VAL A 231 10.52 -18.56 -16.25
N LEU A 232 10.05 -19.74 -15.84
CA LEU A 232 8.83 -20.34 -16.37
C LEU A 232 7.59 -19.50 -16.06
N SER A 233 7.41 -19.09 -14.79
CA SER A 233 6.30 -18.22 -14.36
C SER A 233 6.32 -16.90 -15.13
N THR A 234 7.48 -16.27 -15.28
CA THR A 234 7.58 -15.00 -16.02
C THR A 234 7.27 -15.16 -17.50
N ALA A 235 7.71 -16.26 -18.13
CA ALA A 235 7.37 -16.56 -19.51
C ALA A 235 5.86 -16.76 -19.69
N ILE A 236 5.22 -17.54 -18.81
CA ILE A 236 3.76 -17.75 -18.82
C ILE A 236 3.02 -16.42 -18.58
N ALA A 237 3.47 -15.61 -17.62
CA ALA A 237 2.88 -14.30 -17.35
C ALA A 237 2.98 -13.37 -18.56
N THR A 238 4.15 -13.32 -19.21
CA THR A 238 4.39 -12.47 -20.38
C THR A 238 3.51 -12.91 -21.56
N LEU A 239 3.43 -14.22 -21.83
CA LEU A 239 2.54 -14.77 -22.86
C LEU A 239 1.05 -14.51 -22.53
N GLY A 240 0.67 -14.64 -21.26
CA GLY A 240 -0.67 -14.31 -20.78
C GLY A 240 -1.02 -12.84 -20.98
N ILE A 241 -0.06 -11.93 -20.74
CA ILE A 241 -0.21 -10.49 -21.01
C ILE A 241 -0.36 -10.25 -22.51
N ILE A 242 0.52 -10.82 -23.35
CA ILE A 242 0.46 -10.66 -24.82
C ILE A 242 -0.88 -11.15 -25.37
N ALA A 243 -1.42 -12.23 -24.80
CA ALA A 243 -2.72 -12.80 -25.16
C ALA A 243 -3.92 -12.12 -24.47
N ASP A 244 -3.68 -11.07 -23.67
CA ASP A 244 -4.69 -10.35 -22.88
C ASP A 244 -5.56 -11.27 -21.99
N SER A 245 -4.96 -12.34 -21.45
CA SER A 245 -5.65 -13.39 -20.68
C SER A 245 -5.41 -13.27 -19.18
N THR A 246 -6.37 -12.68 -18.48
CA THR A 246 -6.35 -12.55 -17.02
C THR A 246 -6.16 -13.91 -16.32
N ALA A 247 -6.82 -14.97 -16.81
CA ALA A 247 -6.74 -16.31 -16.21
C ALA A 247 -5.31 -16.90 -16.27
N VAL A 248 -4.63 -16.76 -17.43
CA VAL A 248 -3.25 -17.23 -17.59
C VAL A 248 -2.29 -16.41 -16.73
N VAL A 249 -2.51 -15.10 -16.65
CA VAL A 249 -1.71 -14.21 -15.80
C VAL A 249 -1.85 -14.60 -14.31
N ILE A 250 -3.06 -14.88 -13.84
CA ILE A 250 -3.30 -15.38 -12.47
C ILE A 250 -2.62 -16.74 -12.27
N GLY A 251 -2.74 -17.66 -13.24
CA GLY A 251 -2.07 -18.96 -13.20
C GLY A 251 -0.54 -18.83 -13.07
N ALA A 252 0.07 -17.90 -13.80
CA ALA A 252 1.51 -17.62 -13.70
C ALA A 252 1.90 -17.12 -12.31
N MET A 253 1.08 -16.26 -11.70
CA MET A 253 1.33 -15.72 -10.36
C MET A 253 1.33 -16.81 -9.27
N LEU A 254 0.54 -17.87 -9.41
CA LEU A 254 0.51 -19.00 -8.46
C LEU A 254 1.81 -19.82 -8.43
N VAL A 255 2.56 -19.81 -9.52
CA VAL A 255 3.81 -20.58 -9.67
C VAL A 255 5.03 -19.76 -9.24
N ALA A 256 4.90 -18.43 -9.15
CA ALA A 256 6.01 -17.51 -8.93
C ALA A 256 6.65 -17.68 -7.53
N PRO A 257 7.97 -17.89 -7.43
CA PRO A 257 8.62 -18.16 -6.14
C PRO A 257 9.15 -16.89 -5.43
N LEU A 258 8.84 -15.68 -5.94
CA LEU A 258 9.39 -14.41 -5.42
C LEU A 258 8.98 -14.10 -3.97
N MET A 259 7.86 -14.63 -3.49
CA MET A 259 7.39 -14.32 -2.14
C MET A 259 8.33 -14.84 -1.05
N THR A 260 8.95 -16.02 -1.24
CA THR A 260 9.86 -16.63 -0.26
C THR A 260 11.04 -15.71 0.11
N PRO A 261 11.86 -15.22 -0.83
CA PRO A 261 12.95 -14.30 -0.48
C PRO A 261 12.44 -12.95 0.04
N ILE A 262 11.25 -12.48 -0.34
CA ILE A 262 10.65 -11.24 0.20
C ILE A 262 10.27 -11.40 1.68
N MET A 263 9.65 -12.54 2.03
CA MET A 263 9.40 -12.90 3.42
C MET A 263 10.71 -13.08 4.20
N GLY A 264 11.73 -13.68 3.57
CA GLY A 264 13.08 -13.77 4.13
C GLY A 264 13.71 -12.41 4.45
N VAL A 265 13.58 -11.42 3.56
CA VAL A 265 14.01 -10.03 3.83
C VAL A 265 13.29 -9.50 5.08
N SER A 266 11.98 -9.66 5.14
CA SER A 266 11.15 -9.16 6.24
C SER A 266 11.52 -9.81 7.57
N ALA A 267 11.69 -11.13 7.60
CA ALA A 267 12.10 -11.88 8.79
C ALA A 267 13.53 -11.49 9.24
N ALA A 268 14.46 -11.34 8.29
CA ALA A 268 15.83 -10.92 8.59
C ALA A 268 15.92 -9.48 9.10
N ILE A 269 15.06 -8.57 8.60
CA ILE A 269 14.94 -7.20 9.10
C ILE A 269 14.51 -7.23 10.57
N VAL A 270 13.43 -7.94 10.91
CA VAL A 270 12.91 -7.95 12.29
C VAL A 270 13.90 -8.59 13.27
N ASN A 271 14.64 -9.62 12.84
CA ASN A 271 15.68 -10.27 13.64
C ASN A 271 17.03 -9.52 13.65
N GLY A 272 17.20 -8.47 12.85
CA GLY A 272 18.45 -7.72 12.73
C GLY A 272 19.60 -8.50 12.07
N TRP A 273 19.31 -9.49 11.23
CA TRP A 273 20.30 -10.32 10.54
C TRP A 273 20.78 -9.66 9.25
N ALA A 274 21.65 -8.65 9.36
CA ALA A 274 22.10 -7.84 8.22
C ALA A 274 22.64 -8.64 7.01
N LYS A 275 23.38 -9.73 7.25
CA LYS A 275 23.86 -10.61 6.17
C LYS A 275 22.70 -11.27 5.42
N ARG A 276 21.71 -11.80 6.15
CA ARG A 276 20.51 -12.43 5.58
C ARG A 276 19.64 -11.41 4.83
N VAL A 277 19.52 -10.17 5.34
CA VAL A 277 18.86 -9.07 4.62
C VAL A 277 19.55 -8.85 3.27
N ALA A 278 20.87 -8.70 3.24
CA ALA A 278 21.61 -8.46 2.02
C ALA A 278 21.50 -9.62 1.02
N THR A 279 21.62 -10.88 1.47
CA THR A 279 21.52 -12.04 0.59
C THR A 279 20.10 -12.22 0.04
N SER A 280 19.07 -12.13 0.87
CA SER A 280 17.68 -12.28 0.42
C SER A 280 17.27 -11.13 -0.50
N PHE A 281 17.69 -9.89 -0.19
CA PHE A 281 17.43 -8.74 -1.06
C PHE A 281 18.17 -8.87 -2.41
N ALA A 282 19.42 -9.37 -2.41
CA ALA A 282 20.14 -9.67 -3.64
C ALA A 282 19.43 -10.74 -4.48
N THR A 283 18.84 -11.77 -3.85
CA THR A 283 18.00 -12.74 -4.54
C THR A 283 16.76 -12.10 -5.16
N VAL A 284 16.06 -11.22 -4.43
CA VAL A 284 14.91 -10.47 -4.99
C VAL A 284 15.34 -9.60 -6.17
N ALA A 285 16.41 -8.82 -6.03
CA ALA A 285 16.92 -7.94 -7.08
C ALA A 285 17.38 -8.72 -8.32
N GLY A 286 18.07 -9.84 -8.12
CA GLY A 286 18.42 -10.75 -9.21
C GLY A 286 17.16 -11.34 -9.88
N GLY A 287 16.16 -11.71 -9.09
CA GLY A 287 14.87 -12.18 -9.57
C GLY A 287 14.15 -11.15 -10.44
N VAL A 288 14.16 -9.88 -10.02
CA VAL A 288 13.64 -8.75 -10.80
C VAL A 288 14.35 -8.65 -12.16
N GLY A 289 15.68 -8.64 -12.15
CA GLY A 289 16.47 -8.57 -13.39
C GLY A 289 16.20 -9.73 -14.34
N VAL A 290 16.18 -10.96 -13.83
CA VAL A 290 15.89 -12.17 -14.63
C VAL A 290 14.46 -12.16 -15.17
N SER A 291 13.49 -11.70 -14.40
CA SER A 291 12.09 -11.61 -14.83
C SER A 291 11.96 -10.60 -15.98
N ILE A 292 12.51 -9.39 -15.82
CA ILE A 292 12.48 -8.36 -16.87
C ILE A 292 13.19 -8.86 -18.13
N ALA A 293 14.37 -9.47 -17.99
CA ALA A 293 15.13 -10.02 -19.12
C ALA A 293 14.36 -11.13 -19.83
N THR A 294 13.73 -12.04 -19.08
CA THR A 294 12.94 -13.14 -19.64
C THR A 294 11.71 -12.59 -20.38
N ALA A 295 10.98 -11.64 -19.80
CA ALA A 295 9.84 -11.00 -20.46
C ALA A 295 10.26 -10.25 -21.73
N TRP A 296 11.39 -9.53 -21.70
CA TRP A 296 11.96 -8.86 -22.86
C TRP A 296 12.31 -9.85 -23.97
N ILE A 297 12.97 -10.97 -23.63
CA ILE A 297 13.31 -12.04 -24.58
C ILE A 297 12.02 -12.63 -25.15
N VAL A 298 11.10 -13.11 -24.32
CA VAL A 298 9.83 -13.72 -24.78
C VAL A 298 9.07 -12.78 -25.72
N THR A 299 9.02 -11.49 -25.41
CA THR A 299 8.40 -10.47 -26.26
C THR A 299 9.14 -10.32 -27.59
N ALA A 300 10.46 -10.43 -27.62
CA ALA A 300 11.24 -10.35 -28.86
C ALA A 300 10.98 -11.51 -29.84
N TRP A 301 10.60 -12.69 -29.33
CA TRP A 301 10.34 -13.89 -30.14
C TRP A 301 8.86 -14.11 -30.44
N THR A 302 7.95 -13.34 -29.82
CA THR A 302 6.51 -13.53 -29.94
C THR A 302 5.89 -12.39 -30.74
N PRO A 303 5.13 -12.66 -31.81
CA PRO A 303 4.36 -11.62 -32.51
C PRO A 303 3.36 -10.97 -31.56
N GLN A 304 3.25 -9.63 -31.56
CA GLN A 304 2.17 -8.97 -30.83
C GLN A 304 0.80 -9.34 -31.42
N LEU A 305 -0.05 -9.95 -30.60
CA LEU A 305 -1.43 -10.31 -30.95
C LEU A 305 -2.39 -9.13 -30.79
N VAL A 306 -2.14 -8.27 -29.81
CA VAL A 306 -2.93 -7.09 -29.47
C VAL A 306 -2.00 -5.87 -29.40
N PRO A 307 -2.39 -4.71 -29.98
CA PRO A 307 -1.62 -3.46 -29.81
C PRO A 307 -1.43 -3.14 -28.32
N LEU A 308 -0.22 -2.74 -27.92
CA LEU A 308 0.09 -2.48 -26.50
C LEU A 308 -0.88 -1.49 -25.86
N ALA A 309 -1.22 -0.42 -26.59
CA ALA A 309 -2.12 0.63 -26.12
C ALA A 309 -3.59 0.20 -25.97
N ALA A 310 -3.96 -0.99 -26.44
CA ALA A 310 -5.31 -1.56 -26.30
C ALA A 310 -5.35 -2.77 -25.34
N ASN A 311 -4.20 -3.19 -24.81
CA ASN A 311 -4.10 -4.38 -23.99
C ASN A 311 -4.47 -4.09 -22.53
N SER A 312 -5.56 -4.69 -22.06
CA SER A 312 -6.09 -4.45 -20.71
C SER A 312 -5.10 -4.87 -19.61
N GLN A 313 -4.32 -5.93 -19.83
CA GLN A 313 -3.33 -6.41 -18.87
C GLN A 313 -2.13 -5.47 -18.71
N ILE A 314 -1.77 -4.72 -19.76
CA ILE A 314 -0.72 -3.69 -19.70
C ILE A 314 -1.26 -2.45 -19.01
N LEU A 315 -2.37 -1.90 -19.49
CA LEU A 315 -2.94 -0.63 -19.00
C LEU A 315 -3.29 -0.68 -17.50
N SER A 316 -3.81 -1.81 -17.03
CA SER A 316 -4.11 -2.03 -15.60
C SER A 316 -2.88 -2.06 -14.70
N ARG A 317 -1.66 -2.11 -15.26
CA ARG A 317 -0.41 -2.24 -14.51
C ARG A 317 0.56 -1.09 -14.69
N THR A 318 0.34 -0.22 -15.69
CA THR A 318 1.17 0.99 -15.92
C THR A 318 0.70 2.18 -15.09
N SER A 319 -0.49 2.10 -14.49
CA SER A 319 -1.11 3.18 -13.71
C SER A 319 -1.32 2.76 -12.24
N PRO A 320 -0.27 2.73 -11.40
CA PRO A 320 -0.38 2.31 -10.00
C PRO A 320 -1.32 3.21 -9.20
N THR A 321 -2.15 2.60 -8.36
CA THR A 321 -3.12 3.27 -7.49
C THR A 321 -2.86 2.97 -6.02
N LEU A 322 -3.48 3.75 -5.12
CA LEU A 322 -3.50 3.41 -3.69
C LEU A 322 -4.19 2.08 -3.39
N VAL A 323 -5.14 1.68 -4.24
CA VAL A 323 -5.87 0.41 -4.06
C VAL A 323 -4.91 -0.76 -4.24
N ASP A 324 -4.00 -0.69 -5.22
CA ASP A 324 -2.96 -1.71 -5.44
C ASP A 324 -2.06 -1.87 -4.20
N MET A 325 -1.65 -0.76 -3.60
CA MET A 325 -0.87 -0.75 -2.37
C MET A 325 -1.63 -1.42 -1.22
N MET A 326 -2.92 -1.09 -1.04
CA MET A 326 -3.75 -1.70 0.01
C MET A 326 -3.91 -3.21 -0.18
N ILE A 327 -4.08 -3.64 -1.43
CA ILE A 327 -4.11 -5.05 -1.78
C ILE A 327 -2.77 -5.72 -1.43
N ALA A 328 -1.64 -5.09 -1.76
CA ALA A 328 -0.31 -5.60 -1.42
C ALA A 328 -0.07 -5.68 0.10
N VAL A 329 -0.58 -4.72 0.87
CA VAL A 329 -0.56 -4.77 2.34
C VAL A 329 -1.36 -5.97 2.86
N ALA A 330 -2.57 -6.20 2.35
CA ALA A 330 -3.38 -7.34 2.76
C ALA A 330 -2.72 -8.68 2.39
N ALA A 331 -2.19 -8.80 1.16
CA ALA A 331 -1.49 -9.98 0.67
C ALA A 331 -0.21 -10.26 1.47
N GLY A 332 0.58 -9.22 1.77
CA GLY A 332 1.76 -9.33 2.61
C GLY A 332 1.43 -9.77 4.04
N ALA A 333 0.36 -9.25 4.63
CA ALA A 333 -0.09 -9.67 5.95
C ALA A 333 -0.50 -11.15 5.96
N ALA A 334 -1.29 -11.57 4.97
CA ALA A 334 -1.73 -12.96 4.82
C ALA A 334 -0.54 -13.91 4.60
N GLY A 335 0.41 -13.54 3.73
CA GLY A 335 1.60 -14.33 3.47
C GLY A 335 2.52 -14.45 4.69
N ALA A 336 2.69 -13.36 5.45
CA ALA A 336 3.47 -13.39 6.69
C ALA A 336 2.78 -14.25 7.77
N TYR A 337 1.46 -14.13 7.92
CA TYR A 337 0.68 -14.95 8.84
C TYR A 337 0.76 -16.45 8.47
N ALA A 338 0.61 -16.78 7.19
CA ALA A 338 0.74 -18.16 6.71
C ALA A 338 2.16 -18.71 6.90
N THR A 339 3.18 -17.86 6.94
CA THR A 339 4.58 -18.28 7.19
C THR A 339 4.81 -18.67 8.65
N VAL A 340 4.10 -18.05 9.60
CA VAL A 340 4.28 -18.30 11.05
C VAL A 340 3.31 -19.33 11.63
N ASP A 341 2.25 -19.71 10.91
CA ASP A 341 1.23 -20.64 11.38
C ASP A 341 1.18 -21.91 10.51
N ARG A 342 1.74 -23.03 11.02
CA ARG A 342 1.73 -24.35 10.37
C ARG A 342 0.33 -24.89 10.05
N ARG A 343 -0.72 -24.39 10.71
CA ARG A 343 -2.11 -24.87 10.53
C ARG A 343 -2.80 -24.19 9.36
N VAL A 344 -2.28 -23.05 8.90
CA VAL A 344 -2.79 -22.34 7.74
C VAL A 344 -2.25 -23.04 6.49
N SER A 345 -3.12 -23.80 5.82
CA SER A 345 -2.82 -24.63 4.65
C SER A 345 -1.96 -23.91 3.59
N SER A 346 -1.09 -24.66 2.92
CA SER A 346 -0.36 -24.26 1.70
C SER A 346 -1.26 -23.69 0.60
N SER A 347 -2.57 -24.00 0.64
CA SER A 347 -3.58 -23.48 -0.28
C SER A 347 -3.91 -21.99 -0.07
N ILE A 348 -3.88 -21.48 1.17
CA ILE A 348 -4.11 -20.05 1.45
C ILE A 348 -2.90 -19.23 1.01
N THR A 349 -1.71 -19.79 1.22
CA THR A 349 -0.44 -19.23 0.76
C THR A 349 -0.45 -19.03 -0.75
N GLY A 350 -0.96 -19.98 -1.54
CA GLY A 350 -1.09 -19.83 -3.01
C GLY A 350 -1.93 -18.60 -3.42
N VAL A 351 -3.08 -18.38 -2.80
CA VAL A 351 -3.97 -17.24 -3.11
C VAL A 351 -3.37 -15.91 -2.65
N ALA A 352 -2.73 -15.87 -1.47
CA ALA A 352 -2.04 -14.67 -0.97
C ALA A 352 -0.75 -14.34 -1.73
N ILE A 353 -0.03 -15.34 -2.25
CA ILE A 353 1.19 -15.20 -3.07
C ILE A 353 0.87 -14.69 -4.47
N ALA A 354 -0.32 -14.99 -4.99
CA ALA A 354 -0.70 -14.67 -6.37
C ALA A 354 -0.72 -13.16 -6.67
N VAL A 355 -0.67 -12.28 -5.65
CA VAL A 355 -0.98 -10.88 -5.88
C VAL A 355 0.30 -10.07 -6.19
N ALA A 356 0.49 -9.87 -7.49
CA ALA A 356 1.00 -8.63 -8.08
C ALA A 356 2.53 -8.36 -8.10
N LEU A 357 3.37 -9.39 -8.17
CA LEU A 357 4.83 -9.20 -8.35
C LEU A 357 5.35 -9.55 -9.75
N VAL A 358 5.10 -10.76 -10.25
CA VAL A 358 5.63 -11.19 -11.56
C VAL A 358 5.00 -10.44 -12.74
N PRO A 359 3.66 -10.27 -12.82
CA PRO A 359 3.08 -9.64 -14.02
C PRO A 359 3.48 -8.18 -14.24
N PRO A 360 3.59 -7.31 -13.21
CA PRO A 360 4.20 -5.98 -13.40
C PRO A 360 5.61 -6.06 -13.99
N LEU A 361 6.47 -6.97 -13.52
CA LEU A 361 7.81 -7.18 -14.11
C LEU A 361 7.75 -7.68 -15.57
N GLY A 362 6.75 -8.50 -15.89
CA GLY A 362 6.43 -8.92 -17.24
C GLY A 362 6.07 -7.74 -18.15
N VAL A 363 5.19 -6.85 -17.67
CA VAL A 363 4.84 -5.60 -18.35
C VAL A 363 6.07 -4.73 -18.55
N VAL A 364 6.93 -4.56 -17.54
CA VAL A 364 8.20 -3.81 -17.67
C VAL A 364 9.07 -4.35 -18.80
N GLY A 365 9.34 -5.66 -18.84
CA GLY A 365 10.16 -6.24 -19.91
C GLY A 365 9.54 -6.09 -21.31
N LEU A 366 8.21 -6.22 -21.38
CA LEU A 366 7.45 -6.10 -22.62
C LEU A 366 7.42 -4.66 -23.16
N THR A 367 7.18 -3.66 -22.30
CA THR A 367 7.13 -2.25 -22.70
C THR A 367 8.53 -1.68 -22.98
N LEU A 368 9.55 -2.13 -22.23
CA LEU A 368 10.95 -1.84 -22.56
C LEU A 368 11.34 -2.39 -23.94
N LYS A 369 10.82 -3.56 -24.33
CA LYS A 369 11.06 -4.12 -25.67
C LYS A 369 10.38 -3.31 -26.76
N ALA A 370 9.21 -2.74 -26.46
CA ALA A 370 8.44 -1.88 -27.36
C ALA A 370 8.96 -0.43 -27.46
N GLY A 371 9.84 0.01 -26.55
CA GLY A 371 10.33 1.39 -26.48
C GLY A 371 9.46 2.32 -25.64
N GLU A 372 8.43 1.79 -24.98
CA GLU A 372 7.47 2.53 -24.14
C GLU A 372 8.02 2.69 -22.71
N PHE A 373 9.02 3.56 -22.55
CA PHE A 373 9.70 3.77 -21.27
C PHE A 373 8.80 4.33 -20.17
N SER A 374 7.77 5.11 -20.53
CA SER A 374 6.79 5.64 -19.59
C SER A 374 5.99 4.51 -18.92
N ASP A 375 5.45 3.61 -19.73
CA ASP A 375 4.70 2.45 -19.26
C ASP A 375 5.58 1.49 -18.46
N ALA A 376 6.84 1.28 -18.89
CA ALA A 376 7.82 0.53 -18.11
C ALA A 376 8.04 1.15 -16.72
N GLY A 377 8.16 2.48 -16.64
CA GLY A 377 8.30 3.20 -15.38
C GLY A 377 7.11 3.01 -14.46
N GLY A 378 5.89 3.11 -14.99
CA GLY A 378 4.64 2.92 -14.25
C GLY A 378 4.50 1.50 -13.69
N ALA A 379 4.75 0.48 -14.51
CA ALA A 379 4.70 -0.91 -14.08
C ALA A 379 5.80 -1.29 -13.09
N PHE A 380 7.00 -0.72 -13.26
CA PHE A 380 8.08 -0.91 -12.29
C PHE A 380 7.76 -0.24 -10.95
N LEU A 381 7.12 0.92 -10.97
CA LEU A 381 6.68 1.60 -9.76
C LEU A 381 5.58 0.80 -9.03
N LEU A 382 4.62 0.22 -9.76
CA LEU A 382 3.64 -0.71 -9.21
C LEU A 382 4.32 -1.89 -8.50
N PHE A 383 5.30 -2.52 -9.16
CA PHE A 383 6.10 -3.58 -8.55
C PHE A 383 6.80 -3.11 -7.26
N LEU A 384 7.50 -1.98 -7.32
CA LEU A 384 8.30 -1.47 -6.22
C LEU A 384 7.44 -1.14 -5.00
N THR A 385 6.28 -0.52 -5.24
CA THR A 385 5.34 -0.13 -4.19
C THR A 385 4.70 -1.35 -3.53
N ASN A 386 4.35 -2.38 -4.31
CA ASN A 386 3.89 -3.66 -3.79
C ASN A 386 4.97 -4.38 -2.98
N LEU A 387 6.18 -4.52 -3.54
CA LEU A 387 7.31 -5.18 -2.90
C LEU A 387 7.54 -4.64 -1.50
N VAL A 388 7.67 -3.32 -1.37
CA VAL A 388 8.00 -2.78 -0.06
C VAL A 388 6.78 -2.74 0.86
N SER A 389 5.57 -2.52 0.35
CA SER A 389 4.35 -2.67 1.17
C SER A 389 4.29 -4.04 1.83
N ILE A 390 4.58 -5.11 1.07
CA ILE A 390 4.68 -6.47 1.57
C ILE A 390 5.78 -6.58 2.63
N ILE A 391 6.97 -6.05 2.38
CA ILE A 391 8.08 -6.12 3.37
C ILE A 391 7.68 -5.47 4.70
N LEU A 392 7.08 -4.28 4.63
CA LEU A 392 6.72 -3.51 5.82
C LEU A 392 5.64 -4.22 6.65
N ILE A 393 4.55 -4.65 6.00
CA ILE A 393 3.46 -5.30 6.71
C ILE A 393 3.88 -6.69 7.21
N ALA A 394 4.70 -7.43 6.45
CA ALA A 394 5.22 -8.71 6.88
C ALA A 394 6.14 -8.57 8.10
N SER A 395 6.99 -7.53 8.13
CA SER A 395 7.77 -7.21 9.33
C SER A 395 6.88 -6.95 10.55
N VAL A 396 5.79 -6.20 10.39
CA VAL A 396 4.82 -5.96 11.48
C VAL A 396 4.17 -7.26 11.93
N VAL A 397 3.69 -8.09 11.00
CA VAL A 397 3.05 -9.38 11.33
C VAL A 397 4.03 -10.32 12.02
N PHE A 398 5.29 -10.40 11.61
CA PHE A 398 6.30 -11.23 12.26
C PHE A 398 6.60 -10.78 13.69
N VAL A 399 6.64 -9.48 13.97
CA VAL A 399 6.74 -8.96 15.35
C VAL A 399 5.52 -9.39 16.15
N ILE A 400 4.33 -9.19 15.59
CA ILE A 400 3.06 -9.49 16.28
C ILE A 400 2.89 -10.99 16.55
N ALA A 401 3.35 -11.83 15.62
CA ALA A 401 3.27 -13.27 15.73
C ALA A 401 4.28 -13.89 16.70
N GLY A 402 5.24 -13.12 17.22
CA GLY A 402 6.23 -13.63 18.15
C GLY A 402 7.47 -14.24 17.49
N LEU A 403 7.72 -13.97 16.20
CA LEU A 403 8.91 -14.47 15.50
C LEU A 403 10.20 -13.95 16.15
N VAL A 404 10.13 -12.82 16.85
CA VAL A 404 11.24 -12.27 17.62
C VAL A 404 10.86 -12.14 19.09
N PRO A 405 11.63 -12.77 20.01
CA PRO A 405 11.33 -12.75 21.43
C PRO A 405 11.51 -11.35 22.01
N ILE A 406 10.51 -10.90 22.77
CA ILE A 406 10.42 -9.53 23.29
C ILE A 406 11.49 -9.24 24.34
N GLU A 407 12.02 -10.26 25.01
CA GLU A 407 13.15 -10.14 25.92
C GLU A 407 14.43 -9.65 25.21
N GLN A 408 14.71 -10.13 23.98
CA GLN A 408 15.88 -9.69 23.22
C GLN A 408 15.77 -8.22 22.77
N PHE A 409 14.54 -7.71 22.63
CA PHE A 409 14.28 -6.31 22.33
C PHE A 409 14.49 -5.39 23.53
N LYS A 410 14.27 -5.87 24.76
CA LYS A 410 14.54 -5.09 26.00
C LYS A 410 16.04 -4.90 26.23
N GLU A 411 16.85 -5.91 25.96
CA GLU A 411 18.32 -5.82 26.12
C GLU A 411 19.02 -5.04 25.01
N ASN A 412 18.44 -4.99 23.79
CA ASN A 412 19.13 -4.46 22.62
C ASN A 412 18.36 -3.32 21.93
N ARG A 413 18.14 -2.21 22.65
CA ARG A 413 17.48 -0.99 22.15
C ARG A 413 18.04 -0.49 20.81
N GLN A 414 19.31 -0.71 20.54
CA GLN A 414 19.98 -0.30 19.31
C GLN A 414 19.55 -1.14 18.10
N LYS A 415 19.32 -2.44 18.27
CA LYS A 415 18.77 -3.32 17.21
C LYS A 415 17.33 -2.93 16.87
N MET A 416 16.47 -2.77 17.89
CA MET A 416 15.07 -2.34 17.69
C MET A 416 14.98 -1.01 16.94
N ARG A 417 15.85 -0.05 17.29
CA ARG A 417 15.87 1.25 16.64
C ARG A 417 16.28 1.17 15.18
N THR A 418 17.25 0.31 14.83
CA THR A 418 17.66 0.07 13.44
C THR A 418 16.51 -0.56 12.65
N VAL A 419 15.85 -1.60 13.19
CA VAL A 419 14.72 -2.26 12.53
C VAL A 419 13.59 -1.28 12.23
N ILE A 420 13.14 -0.53 13.24
CA ILE A 420 12.07 0.48 13.08
C ILE A 420 12.49 1.57 12.08
N SER A 421 13.75 2.00 12.12
CA SER A 421 14.23 3.03 11.20
C SER A 421 14.32 2.55 9.74
N THR A 422 14.72 1.30 9.51
CA THR A 422 14.79 0.72 8.16
C THR A 422 13.40 0.55 7.57
N VAL A 423 12.45 0.07 8.37
CA VAL A 423 11.02 -0.02 8.01
C VAL A 423 10.47 1.38 7.71
N ALA A 424 10.75 2.37 8.57
CA ALA A 424 10.27 3.75 8.38
C ALA A 424 10.88 4.42 7.13
N VAL A 425 12.19 4.29 6.91
CA VAL A 425 12.88 4.81 5.72
C VAL A 425 12.37 4.12 4.46
N GLY A 426 12.20 2.80 4.51
CA GLY A 426 11.58 2.02 3.44
C GLY A 426 10.24 2.64 3.06
N ALA A 427 9.30 2.73 4.02
CA ALA A 427 7.98 3.34 3.83
C ALA A 427 8.01 4.73 3.18
N LEU A 428 8.97 5.56 3.58
CA LEU A 428 9.14 6.92 3.03
C LEU A 428 9.58 6.91 1.57
N VAL A 429 10.50 6.02 1.21
CA VAL A 429 11.01 5.87 -0.17
C VAL A 429 9.91 5.44 -1.14
N ILE A 430 8.85 4.77 -0.67
CA ILE A 430 7.71 4.37 -1.52
C ILE A 430 6.60 5.41 -1.55
N MET A 431 6.27 5.99 -0.40
CA MET A 431 5.18 6.96 -0.32
C MET A 431 5.47 8.16 -1.22
N LEU A 432 6.71 8.64 -1.25
CA LEU A 432 7.08 9.84 -2.01
C LEU A 432 6.78 9.67 -3.52
N PRO A 433 7.34 8.69 -4.25
CA PRO A 433 7.07 8.51 -5.68
C PRO A 433 5.60 8.22 -5.98
N LEU A 434 4.93 7.40 -5.17
CA LEU A 434 3.53 6.98 -5.39
C LEU A 434 2.57 8.17 -5.32
N VAL A 435 2.85 9.12 -4.42
CA VAL A 435 2.06 10.34 -4.26
C VAL A 435 2.21 11.26 -5.48
N PHE A 436 3.43 11.43 -5.99
CA PHE A 436 3.66 12.29 -7.17
C PHE A 436 3.16 11.68 -8.48
N THR A 437 3.20 10.35 -8.63
CA THR A 437 2.65 9.68 -9.82
C THR A 437 1.13 9.56 -9.76
N SER A 438 0.55 9.33 -8.58
CA SER A 438 -0.90 9.18 -8.43
C SER A 438 -1.68 10.41 -8.87
N GLU A 439 -1.19 11.64 -8.65
CA GLU A 439 -1.89 12.84 -9.12
C GLU A 439 -1.84 13.01 -10.63
N GLY A 440 -0.67 12.77 -11.24
CA GLY A 440 -0.53 12.81 -12.69
C GLY A 440 -1.46 11.81 -13.39
N ILE A 441 -1.60 10.62 -12.80
CA ILE A 441 -2.38 9.50 -13.33
C ILE A 441 -3.89 9.66 -13.08
N ILE A 442 -4.30 10.08 -11.89
CA ILE A 442 -5.74 10.31 -11.61
C ILE A 442 -6.25 11.49 -12.44
N ALA A 443 -5.45 12.57 -12.56
CA ALA A 443 -5.83 13.72 -13.36
C ALA A 443 -5.85 13.40 -14.85
N SER A 444 -4.93 12.55 -15.36
CA SER A 444 -4.96 12.11 -16.76
C SER A 444 -6.08 11.12 -17.04
N ALA A 445 -6.38 10.18 -16.14
CA ALA A 445 -7.49 9.24 -16.28
C ALA A 445 -8.86 9.93 -16.19
N ALA A 446 -9.02 10.91 -15.30
CA ALA A 446 -10.23 11.72 -15.22
C ALA A 446 -10.41 12.57 -16.48
N ARG A 447 -9.34 13.19 -16.99
CA ARG A 447 -9.38 13.92 -18.28
C ARG A 447 -9.71 12.99 -19.44
N GLN A 448 -9.10 11.82 -19.52
CA GLN A 448 -9.40 10.81 -20.53
C GLN A 448 -10.87 10.38 -20.48
N SER A 449 -11.43 10.14 -19.29
CA SER A 449 -12.84 9.76 -19.12
C SER A 449 -13.81 10.90 -19.45
N SER A 450 -13.50 12.15 -19.05
CA SER A 450 -14.29 13.32 -19.44
C SER A 450 -14.25 13.56 -20.95
N ALA A 451 -13.06 13.47 -21.57
CA ALA A 451 -12.91 13.63 -23.01
C ALA A 451 -13.66 12.54 -23.79
N GLN A 452 -13.57 11.27 -23.34
CA GLN A 452 -14.32 10.16 -23.91
C GLN A 452 -15.84 10.41 -23.84
N ARG A 453 -16.35 10.78 -22.66
CA ARG A 453 -17.78 11.04 -22.44
C ARG A 453 -18.27 12.20 -23.30
N LEU A 454 -17.55 13.31 -23.34
CA LEU A 454 -17.90 14.48 -24.17
C LEU A 454 -17.84 14.13 -25.66
N THR A 455 -16.87 13.34 -26.09
CA THR A 455 -16.79 12.89 -27.49
C THR A 455 -17.95 11.95 -27.85
N GLU A 456 -18.35 11.05 -26.95
CA GLU A 456 -19.51 10.18 -27.13
C GLU A 456 -20.83 10.96 -27.14
N GLU A 457 -20.95 11.98 -26.29
CA GLU A 457 -22.11 12.89 -26.24
C GLU A 457 -22.21 13.74 -27.52
N TRP A 458 -21.08 14.28 -28.00
CA TRP A 458 -20.97 14.97 -29.27
C TRP A 458 -21.32 14.07 -30.48
N LEU A 459 -20.96 12.78 -30.43
CA LEU A 459 -21.32 11.79 -31.45
C LEU A 459 -22.75 11.25 -31.34
N SER A 460 -23.48 11.53 -30.25
CA SER A 460 -24.82 10.96 -30.00
C SER A 460 -25.85 11.29 -31.10
N GLY A 461 -25.63 12.36 -31.86
CA GLY A 461 -26.45 12.75 -33.01
C GLY A 461 -26.08 12.07 -34.34
N ALA A 462 -24.97 11.33 -34.40
CA ALA A 462 -24.45 10.70 -35.61
C ALA A 462 -24.37 9.17 -35.45
N SER A 463 -25.52 8.50 -35.62
CA SER A 463 -25.68 7.03 -35.43
C SER A 463 -24.79 6.16 -36.32
N ASP A 464 -24.29 6.71 -37.41
CA ASP A 464 -23.57 5.98 -38.46
C ASP A 464 -22.04 6.10 -38.32
N LEU A 465 -21.58 6.80 -37.28
CA LEU A 465 -20.17 6.94 -36.90
C LEU A 465 -19.88 6.13 -35.63
N THR A 466 -18.73 5.46 -35.61
CA THR A 466 -18.21 4.74 -34.45
C THR A 466 -16.99 5.44 -33.90
N LEU A 467 -17.01 5.71 -32.59
CA LEU A 467 -15.84 6.18 -31.86
C LEU A 467 -14.87 5.01 -31.66
N ASN A 468 -13.70 5.07 -32.30
CA ASN A 468 -12.70 4.02 -32.17
C ASN A 468 -11.75 4.29 -31.00
N LYS A 469 -11.31 5.54 -30.86
CA LYS A 469 -10.33 5.93 -29.84
C LYS A 469 -10.39 7.41 -29.54
N VAL A 470 -10.21 7.76 -28.27
CA VAL A 470 -9.83 9.12 -27.83
C VAL A 470 -8.46 9.00 -27.18
N VAL A 471 -7.54 9.92 -27.45
CA VAL A 471 -6.23 10.00 -26.79
C VAL A 471 -6.05 11.41 -26.28
N VAL A 472 -5.91 11.55 -24.96
CA VAL A 472 -5.66 12.84 -24.32
C VAL A 472 -4.19 12.95 -23.94
N ALA A 473 -3.48 13.88 -24.58
CA ALA A 473 -2.18 14.37 -24.15
C ALA A 473 -2.35 15.63 -23.27
N THR A 474 -1.25 16.27 -22.87
CA THR A 474 -1.30 17.41 -21.93
C THR A 474 -2.21 18.53 -22.43
N ASP A 475 -2.05 18.93 -23.69
CA ASP A 475 -2.79 20.02 -24.35
C ASP A 475 -3.36 19.59 -25.73
N ASP A 476 -3.06 18.38 -26.20
CA ASP A 476 -3.55 17.85 -27.47
C ASP A 476 -4.55 16.72 -27.21
N ILE A 477 -5.69 16.75 -27.88
CA ILE A 477 -6.67 15.66 -27.87
C ILE A 477 -6.81 15.12 -29.28
N SER A 478 -6.60 13.82 -29.47
CA SER A 478 -6.86 13.17 -30.75
C SER A 478 -8.05 12.22 -30.66
N VAL A 479 -8.94 12.32 -31.64
CA VAL A 479 -10.15 11.51 -31.74
C VAL A 479 -10.09 10.75 -33.06
N VAL A 480 -10.27 9.43 -32.99
CA VAL A 480 -10.29 8.55 -34.15
C VAL A 480 -11.71 8.03 -34.36
N LEU A 481 -12.28 8.37 -35.52
CA LEU A 481 -13.64 8.01 -35.93
C LEU A 481 -13.60 7.12 -37.16
N SER A 482 -14.55 6.21 -37.28
CA SER A 482 -14.85 5.53 -38.56
C SER A 482 -16.34 5.40 -38.78
N GLY A 483 -16.79 5.34 -40.03
CA GLY A 483 -18.19 5.07 -40.31
C GLY A 483 -18.67 5.59 -41.66
N GLU A 484 -19.99 5.57 -41.83
CA GLU A 484 -20.71 6.04 -43.01
C GLU A 484 -21.51 7.29 -42.64
N GLY A 485 -20.83 8.41 -42.39
CA GLY A 485 -21.51 9.63 -41.96
C GLY A 485 -20.74 10.91 -42.20
N THR A 486 -21.40 12.05 -41.97
CA THR A 486 -20.76 13.36 -41.90
C THR A 486 -20.32 13.62 -40.48
N VAL A 487 -19.03 13.92 -40.29
CA VAL A 487 -18.48 14.31 -39.00
C VAL A 487 -19.20 15.59 -38.53
N PRO A 488 -19.73 15.66 -37.29
CA PRO A 488 -20.29 16.88 -36.73
C PRO A 488 -19.26 18.02 -36.64
N ASP A 489 -19.67 19.23 -36.28
CA ASP A 489 -18.72 20.36 -36.19
C ASP A 489 -17.68 20.09 -35.08
N VAL A 490 -16.42 20.00 -35.50
CA VAL A 490 -15.27 19.75 -34.62
C VAL A 490 -15.05 20.92 -33.66
N ASN A 491 -15.40 22.15 -34.07
CA ASN A 491 -15.24 23.33 -33.22
C ASN A 491 -16.16 23.31 -31.99
N ASP A 492 -17.30 22.61 -32.08
CA ASP A 492 -18.21 22.49 -30.94
C ASP A 492 -17.62 21.54 -29.88
N LEU A 493 -17.03 20.41 -30.31
CA LEU A 493 -16.30 19.50 -29.42
C LEU A 493 -15.07 20.18 -28.79
N GLU A 494 -14.31 20.95 -29.57
CA GLU A 494 -13.16 21.70 -29.07
C GLU A 494 -13.59 22.67 -27.95
N ARG A 495 -14.64 23.48 -28.17
CA ARG A 495 -15.15 24.40 -27.14
C ARG A 495 -15.66 23.69 -25.89
N GLU A 496 -16.33 22.54 -26.02
CA GLU A 496 -16.79 21.76 -24.86
C GLU A 496 -15.62 21.22 -24.05
N LEU A 497 -14.58 20.69 -24.70
CA LEU A 497 -13.37 20.20 -24.05
C LEU A 497 -12.59 21.36 -23.38
N GLU A 498 -12.46 22.50 -24.04
CA GLU A 498 -11.80 23.70 -23.49
C GLU A 498 -12.55 24.23 -22.26
N ASN A 499 -13.88 24.23 -22.28
CA ASN A 499 -14.71 24.64 -21.14
C ASN A 499 -14.60 23.68 -19.95
N GLU A 500 -14.57 22.38 -20.20
CA GLU A 500 -14.42 21.35 -19.16
C GLU A 500 -13.03 21.42 -18.50
N PHE A 501 -11.96 21.51 -19.31
CA PHE A 501 -10.58 21.46 -18.80
C PHE A 501 -9.99 22.83 -18.46
N LYS A 502 -10.67 23.93 -18.83
CA LYS A 502 -10.26 25.33 -18.58
C LYS A 502 -8.85 25.64 -19.11
N THR A 503 -8.49 25.02 -20.22
CA THR A 503 -7.23 25.22 -20.93
C THR A 503 -7.51 25.29 -22.42
N ASN A 504 -6.63 25.94 -23.19
CA ASN A 504 -6.69 25.84 -24.65
C ASN A 504 -6.23 24.45 -25.06
N ILE A 505 -6.95 23.85 -26.00
CA ILE A 505 -6.71 22.48 -26.44
C ILE A 505 -6.52 22.50 -27.94
N SER A 506 -5.57 21.72 -28.44
CA SER A 506 -5.47 21.41 -29.87
C SER A 506 -6.22 20.11 -30.13
N LEU A 507 -7.38 20.20 -30.77
CA LEU A 507 -8.19 19.03 -31.13
C LEU A 507 -7.86 18.55 -32.55
N VAL A 508 -7.51 17.27 -32.69
CA VAL A 508 -7.31 16.61 -33.98
C VAL A 508 -8.33 15.48 -34.13
N VAL A 509 -9.12 15.51 -35.21
CA VAL A 509 -10.10 14.47 -35.52
C VAL A 509 -9.67 13.73 -36.78
N ASP A 510 -9.26 12.47 -36.62
CA ASP A 510 -8.96 11.56 -37.72
C ASP A 510 -10.21 10.77 -38.08
N TYR A 511 -10.76 11.03 -39.27
CA TYR A 511 -11.94 10.35 -39.79
C TYR A 511 -11.59 9.36 -40.91
N PHE A 512 -11.93 8.09 -40.69
CA PHE A 512 -11.78 7.01 -41.66
C PHE A 512 -13.14 6.59 -42.23
N PRO A 513 -13.53 7.08 -43.42
CA PRO A 513 -14.79 6.66 -44.04
C PRO A 513 -14.75 5.16 -44.34
N SER A 514 -15.80 4.44 -43.96
CA SER A 514 -15.98 3.02 -44.27
C SER A 514 -17.06 2.83 -45.32
N VAL A 515 -16.98 1.76 -46.11
CA VAL A 515 -18.06 1.35 -47.02
C VAL A 515 -18.41 -0.11 -46.73
N ARG A 516 -19.67 -0.36 -46.37
CA ARG A 516 -20.22 -1.67 -46.04
C ARG A 516 -20.90 -2.27 -47.26
N LEU A 517 -20.21 -3.20 -47.91
CA LEU A 517 -20.75 -3.94 -49.04
C LEU A 517 -21.55 -5.15 -48.52
N ILE A 518 -22.88 -5.07 -48.61
CA ILE A 518 -23.74 -6.23 -48.34
C ILE A 518 -23.91 -6.98 -49.66
N PRO A 519 -23.40 -8.23 -49.80
CA PRO A 519 -23.66 -9.01 -50.99
C PRO A 519 -25.18 -9.25 -51.08
N SER A 520 -25.78 -8.93 -52.22
CA SER A 520 -27.16 -9.28 -52.51
C SER A 520 -27.31 -10.79 -52.37
N VAL A 521 -28.06 -11.22 -51.36
CA VAL A 521 -28.46 -12.62 -51.21
C VAL A 521 -29.30 -12.95 -52.46
N PRO A 522 -28.91 -13.95 -53.27
CA PRO A 522 -29.64 -14.31 -54.48
C PRO A 522 -31.05 -14.83 -54.18
#